data_AF-A0A2H0RI25-F1
#
_entry.id   AF-A0A2H0RI25-F1
#
_cell.length_a   1.000
_cell.length_b   1.000
_cell.length_c   1.000
_cell.angle_alpha   90.00
_cell.angle_beta   90.00
_cell.angle_gamma   90.00
#
_symmetry.space_group_name_H-M   'P 1'
#
loop_
_entity.id
_entity.type
_entity.pdbx_description
1 polymer ?
#
loop_
_entity_poly.entity_id
_entity_poly.type
_entity_poly.pdbx_seq_one_letter_code
_entity_poly.pdbx_strand_id
1 'polypeptide(L)'
;MTKAIIFDLDGTLYSRTSSLYQLMSSSIRIWFQSQLRMNDATFNGYFEQMKRLYPSPLEAIQAHGLDIHSFHESVFDGLVPAAHLAPDEKLRIMLEELSAQKFIVTFASCQHTHAVLQALGVKTSFSGIVVPDEKWTATSKLVAYETIREENGWLTEEVCVVGDDIHTDLLDARAAGYQCVLVSGSAQAPDIECIKSIHELETIIRKRLDRKEKLMPEKSIAELHASFSRTTEEIFSLNEWDLLLRSGKQLRIKYGVDVTAPFLHIGHAVNLWMMRKLQDLGHKVVFLVGDFTTQIGDPTGKSKTRPVIPAEEIERNTALFIEQARMVLRFDDPNLLEIRRNSEWYAGMALSEFLKLMSMVTHSRLISRDMFQKRIAESADIYMHELVYPILQGYDSFMLGADLTIIGTDQLFNEMLGRFYQEKFGQKPQVIITTKITPGIDGVAKQSKSLDNYIGLGHSPRDKFGRIMRLPDALIPTYFRVYTEVSDEKLRDIDSMVQSNPLVAKKLLAEEIVKRYHGEDVAREERDWFDRTFSKRQVPVDVPTITVEKKAASALGFVKQFFGGKKSNAEIRRLFQQGAVTVDGRKVSNPLEQIEPSEGDTFQVGKRIWFRLHLKEER
;
A
#
# COMPACT_ATOMS: atom_id res chain seq x y z
N MET A 1 9.35 24.10 -7.87
CA MET A 1 10.74 24.21 -7.41
C MET A 1 10.72 25.35 -6.44
N THR A 2 11.28 25.20 -5.24
CA THR A 2 11.34 26.31 -4.28
C THR A 2 12.18 27.41 -4.90
N LYS A 3 11.55 28.55 -5.21
CA LYS A 3 12.20 29.70 -5.84
C LYS A 3 12.83 30.62 -4.80
N ALA A 4 12.26 30.67 -3.60
CA ALA A 4 12.78 31.46 -2.50
C ALA A 4 12.63 30.80 -1.14
N ILE A 5 13.53 31.19 -0.23
CA ILE A 5 13.51 30.80 1.17
C ILE A 5 13.61 32.07 2.00
N ILE A 6 12.66 32.24 2.91
CA ILE A 6 12.59 33.35 3.84
C ILE A 6 12.95 32.81 5.21
N PHE A 7 13.94 33.43 5.85
CA PHE A 7 14.43 33.04 7.16
C PHE A 7 14.05 34.10 8.19
N ASP A 8 13.62 33.64 9.35
CA ASP A 8 13.85 34.41 10.56
C ASP A 8 15.35 34.45 10.91
N LEU A 9 15.77 35.44 11.70
CA LEU A 9 17.14 35.63 12.13
C LEU A 9 17.46 34.93 13.45
N ASP A 10 16.75 35.31 14.52
CA ASP A 10 17.16 35.12 15.90
C ASP A 10 16.59 33.83 16.49
N GLY A 11 17.44 32.83 16.71
CA GLY A 11 17.00 31.48 17.10
C GLY A 11 16.86 30.53 15.90
N THR A 12 16.80 31.09 14.69
CA THR A 12 16.77 30.36 13.42
C THR A 12 18.16 30.15 12.81
N LEU A 13 18.89 31.23 12.46
CA LEU A 13 20.23 31.10 11.85
C LEU A 13 21.31 30.73 12.87
N TYR A 14 21.06 31.00 14.14
CA TYR A 14 21.93 30.64 15.25
C TYR A 14 21.06 30.17 16.43
N SER A 15 21.60 29.25 17.23
CA SER A 15 20.79 28.54 18.23
C SER A 15 20.22 29.45 19.33
N ARG A 16 19.00 29.15 19.78
CA ARG A 16 18.41 29.70 21.03
C ARG A 16 19.29 29.51 22.26
N THR A 17 20.20 28.53 22.23
CA THR A 17 21.17 28.28 23.32
C THR A 17 22.44 29.14 23.24
N SER A 18 22.60 29.95 22.19
CA SER A 18 23.74 30.85 22.05
C SER A 18 23.73 31.96 23.11
N SER A 19 24.91 32.47 23.47
CA SER A 19 24.99 33.60 24.41
C SER A 19 24.32 34.86 23.85
N LEU A 20 24.36 35.09 22.54
CA LEU A 20 23.68 36.25 21.92
C LEU A 20 22.17 36.17 22.11
N TYR A 21 21.55 35.01 21.81
CA TYR A 21 20.11 34.84 21.95
C TYR A 21 19.65 35.04 23.40
N GLN A 22 20.41 34.48 24.35
CA GLN A 22 20.11 34.60 25.78
C GLN A 22 20.24 36.04 26.30
N LEU A 23 21.23 36.79 25.80
CA LEU A 23 21.37 38.22 26.09
C LEU A 23 20.20 39.02 25.50
N MET A 24 19.88 38.83 24.21
CA MET A 24 18.74 39.47 23.56
C MET A 24 17.43 39.19 24.31
N SER A 25 17.15 37.93 24.64
CA SER A 25 15.94 37.55 25.37
C SER A 25 15.88 38.18 26.76
N SER A 26 17.03 38.35 27.42
CA SER A 26 17.13 39.04 28.72
C SER A 26 16.92 40.55 28.56
N SER A 27 17.47 41.17 27.52
CA SER A 27 17.27 42.60 27.21
C SER A 27 15.81 42.93 26.90
N ILE A 28 15.09 42.08 26.14
CA ILE A 28 13.64 42.22 25.92
C ILE A 28 12.90 42.30 27.26
N ARG A 29 13.21 41.36 28.16
CA ARG A 29 12.57 41.26 29.47
C ARG A 29 12.85 42.51 30.32
N ILE A 30 14.12 42.93 30.41
CA ILE A 30 14.54 44.12 31.18
C ILE A 30 13.89 45.39 30.62
N TRP A 31 13.82 45.51 29.29
CA TRP A 31 13.22 46.68 28.65
C TRP A 31 11.73 46.79 28.96
N PHE A 32 10.96 45.71 28.79
CA PHE A 32 9.52 45.73 29.11
C PHE A 32 9.28 46.04 30.59
N GLN A 33 10.10 45.49 31.48
CA GLN A 33 10.01 45.78 32.91
C GLN A 33 10.20 47.26 33.20
N SER A 34 11.21 47.87 32.58
CA SER A 34 11.51 49.29 32.72
C SER A 34 10.39 50.17 32.16
N GLN A 35 9.89 49.87 30.95
CA GLN A 35 8.85 50.67 30.30
C GLN A 35 7.51 50.60 31.04
N LEU A 36 7.15 49.42 31.55
CA LEU A 36 5.91 49.21 32.30
C LEU A 36 6.01 49.60 33.78
N ARG A 37 7.21 50.01 34.25
CA ARG A 37 7.50 50.43 35.63
C ARG A 37 7.05 49.40 36.68
N MET A 38 7.28 48.12 36.39
CA MET A 38 6.88 47.00 37.26
C MET A 38 8.07 46.47 38.08
N ASN A 39 7.81 46.04 39.31
CA ASN A 39 8.82 45.37 40.14
C ASN A 39 8.92 43.86 39.80
N ASP A 40 10.02 43.22 40.18
CA ASP A 40 10.31 41.81 39.83
C ASP A 40 9.19 40.84 40.24
N ALA A 41 8.58 41.07 41.41
CA ALA A 41 7.59 40.16 41.98
C ALA A 41 6.30 40.10 41.14
N THR A 42 5.89 41.22 40.53
CA THR A 42 4.69 41.27 39.68
C THR A 42 5.00 41.07 38.20
N PHE A 43 6.19 41.46 37.75
CA PHE A 43 6.54 41.44 36.34
C PHE A 43 6.64 40.03 35.76
N ASN A 44 7.11 39.03 36.52
CA ASN A 44 7.29 37.67 35.99
C ASN A 44 5.99 37.02 35.53
N GLY A 45 4.95 37.08 36.37
CA GLY A 45 3.63 36.54 36.00
C GLY A 45 3.01 37.31 34.84
N TYR A 46 3.20 38.64 34.84
CA TYR A 46 2.70 39.51 33.78
C TYR A 46 3.39 39.26 32.44
N PHE A 47 4.71 39.12 32.41
CA PHE A 47 5.49 38.89 31.20
C PHE A 47 5.14 37.54 30.54
N GLU A 48 4.91 36.50 31.34
CA GLU A 48 4.38 35.21 30.83
C GLU A 48 2.97 35.34 30.27
N GLN A 49 2.11 36.15 30.89
CA GLN A 49 0.77 36.42 30.35
C GLN A 49 0.84 37.23 29.06
N MET A 50 1.72 38.23 28.99
CA MET A 50 1.94 39.08 27.83
C MET A 50 2.38 38.24 26.62
N LYS A 51 3.34 37.32 26.79
CA LYS A 51 3.77 36.38 25.73
C LYS A 51 2.66 35.45 25.22
N ARG A 52 1.60 35.22 26.01
CA ARG A 52 0.43 34.44 25.57
C ARG A 52 -0.61 35.28 24.85
N LEU A 53 -0.71 36.57 25.20
CA LEU A 53 -1.67 37.50 24.60
C LEU A 53 -1.15 38.07 23.28
N TYR A 54 0.15 38.29 23.17
CA TYR A 54 0.79 38.90 22.01
C TYR A 54 1.80 37.92 21.39
N PRO A 55 1.50 37.39 20.18
CA PRO A 55 2.40 36.53 19.41
C PRO A 55 3.80 37.10 19.17
N SER A 56 4.01 38.42 19.22
CA SER A 56 5.34 39.03 19.11
C SER A 56 5.62 40.15 20.13
N PRO A 57 6.90 40.46 20.41
CA PRO A 57 7.29 41.62 21.21
C PRO A 57 6.76 42.94 20.64
N LEU A 58 6.72 43.09 19.31
CA LEU A 58 6.28 44.35 18.71
C LEU A 58 4.76 44.57 18.82
N GLU A 59 3.96 43.50 18.78
CA GLU A 59 2.54 43.57 19.10
C GLU A 59 2.30 44.02 20.54
N ALA A 60 3.09 43.50 21.48
CA ALA A 60 3.02 43.94 22.87
C ALA A 60 3.39 45.43 22.98
N ILE A 61 4.44 45.89 22.30
CA ILE A 61 4.83 47.31 22.26
C ILE A 61 3.67 48.17 21.75
N GLN A 62 3.07 47.79 20.62
CA GLN A 62 1.97 48.53 20.02
C GLN A 62 0.74 48.55 20.94
N ALA A 63 0.37 47.41 21.52
CA ALA A 63 -0.77 47.30 22.44
C ALA A 63 -0.58 48.13 23.72
N HIS A 64 0.66 48.33 24.15
CA HIS A 64 1.01 49.16 25.29
C HIS A 64 1.32 50.63 24.94
N GLY A 65 1.24 51.01 23.66
CA GLY A 65 1.57 52.37 23.22
C GLY A 65 3.03 52.75 23.49
N LEU A 66 3.94 51.77 23.48
CA LEU A 66 5.36 51.96 23.72
C LEU A 66 6.09 52.30 22.40
N ASP A 67 7.27 52.90 22.52
CA ASP A 67 8.08 53.31 21.37
C ASP A 67 8.95 52.15 20.86
N ILE A 68 8.78 51.81 19.58
CA ILE A 68 9.54 50.76 18.89
C ILE A 68 11.02 51.14 18.70
N HIS A 69 11.33 52.42 18.50
CA HIS A 69 12.71 52.85 18.32
C HIS A 69 13.54 52.64 19.59
N SER A 70 13.00 53.04 20.75
CA SER A 70 13.57 52.77 22.07
C SER A 70 13.78 51.27 22.33
N PHE A 71 12.85 50.43 21.88
CA PHE A 71 12.99 48.97 21.98
C PHE A 71 14.18 48.48 21.16
N HIS A 72 14.26 48.87 19.88
CA HIS A 72 15.36 48.48 19.00
C HIS A 72 16.72 48.92 19.54
N GLU A 73 16.83 50.18 19.97
CA GLU A 73 18.06 50.74 20.51
C GLU A 73 18.53 49.97 21.78
N SER A 74 17.61 49.72 22.70
CA SER A 74 17.92 49.11 24.00
C SER A 74 18.13 47.60 23.93
N VAL A 75 17.41 46.91 23.06
CA VAL A 75 17.39 45.45 23.01
C VAL A 75 18.39 44.89 22.02
N PHE A 76 18.52 45.53 20.85
CA PHE A 76 19.27 44.98 19.73
C PHE A 76 20.55 45.75 19.43
N ASP A 77 20.49 47.08 19.36
CA ASP A 77 21.62 47.89 18.86
C ASP A 77 22.78 48.02 19.86
N GLY A 78 22.49 47.82 21.16
CA GLY A 78 23.51 47.70 22.21
C GLY A 78 24.23 46.35 22.25
N LEU A 79 23.76 45.34 21.53
CA LEU A 79 24.41 44.03 21.48
C LEU A 79 25.59 44.03 20.50
N VAL A 80 26.61 43.23 20.82
CA VAL A 80 27.80 43.06 19.96
C VAL A 80 27.86 41.62 19.45
N PRO A 81 27.16 41.27 18.34
CA PRO A 81 27.11 39.89 17.84
C PRO A 81 28.47 39.22 17.65
N ALA A 82 29.48 39.97 17.18
CA ALA A 82 30.84 39.46 16.99
C ALA A 82 31.56 39.02 18.28
N ALA A 83 31.07 39.42 19.46
CA ALA A 83 31.58 38.95 20.75
C ALA A 83 30.95 37.61 21.19
N HIS A 84 29.87 37.20 20.55
CA HIS A 84 29.02 36.07 20.97
C HIS A 84 28.81 35.00 19.89
N LEU A 85 29.10 35.34 18.63
CA LEU A 85 29.01 34.46 17.48
C LEU A 85 30.37 34.39 16.79
N ALA A 86 30.68 33.21 16.26
CA ALA A 86 31.81 32.99 15.36
C ALA A 86 31.29 32.74 13.94
N PRO A 87 32.12 32.95 12.90
CA PRO A 87 31.77 32.59 11.54
C PRO A 87 31.34 31.12 11.45
N ASP A 88 30.19 30.87 10.83
CA ASP A 88 29.63 29.54 10.65
C ASP A 88 29.82 29.10 9.19
N GLU A 89 30.96 28.46 8.94
CA GLU A 89 31.35 27.98 7.62
C GLU A 89 30.37 26.94 7.07
N LYS A 90 29.77 26.12 7.94
CA LYS A 90 28.83 25.08 7.54
C LYS A 90 27.51 25.70 7.09
N LEU A 91 27.04 26.71 7.82
CA LEU A 91 25.88 27.52 7.41
C LEU A 91 26.16 28.24 6.09
N ARG A 92 27.34 28.84 5.92
CA ARG A 92 27.74 29.54 4.68
C ARG A 92 27.69 28.63 3.46
N ILE A 93 28.35 27.47 3.53
CA ILE A 93 28.38 26.49 2.44
C ILE A 93 26.96 26.02 2.11
N MET A 94 26.18 25.65 3.13
CA MET A 94 24.80 25.21 2.94
C MET A 94 23.95 26.28 2.25
N LEU A 95 24.06 27.53 2.69
CA LEU A 95 23.36 28.64 2.03
C LEU A 95 23.82 28.81 0.59
N GLU A 96 25.11 28.70 0.27
CA GLU A 96 25.64 28.82 -1.10
C GLU A 96 25.16 27.71 -2.04
N GLU A 97 25.01 26.49 -1.54
CA GLU A 97 24.50 25.34 -2.32
C GLU A 97 23.00 25.44 -2.65
N LEU A 98 22.24 26.24 -1.89
CA LEU A 98 20.83 26.49 -2.18
C LEU A 98 20.67 27.45 -3.36
N SER A 99 20.09 26.93 -4.45
CA SER A 99 19.81 27.70 -5.68
C SER A 99 18.67 28.72 -5.55
N ALA A 100 17.84 28.61 -4.51
CA ALA A 100 16.72 29.52 -4.25
C ALA A 100 17.23 30.90 -3.81
N GLN A 101 16.48 31.96 -4.09
CA GLN A 101 16.74 33.28 -3.51
C GLN A 101 16.50 33.24 -1.99
N LYS A 102 17.30 33.98 -1.22
CA LYS A 102 17.31 33.90 0.25
C LYS A 102 17.00 35.27 0.83
N PHE A 103 16.02 35.36 1.71
CA PHE A 103 15.63 36.62 2.35
C PHE A 103 15.64 36.49 3.87
N ILE A 104 15.92 37.59 4.56
CA ILE A 104 15.73 37.70 6.01
C ILE A 104 14.48 38.52 6.28
N VAL A 105 13.60 38.00 7.15
CA VAL A 105 12.48 38.73 7.72
C VAL A 105 12.55 38.59 9.23
N THR A 106 12.91 39.67 9.92
CA THR A 106 13.09 39.68 11.38
C THR A 106 12.45 40.91 11.99
N PHE A 107 12.05 40.81 13.26
CA PHE A 107 11.60 41.95 14.06
C PHE A 107 12.75 42.75 14.68
N ALA A 108 14.00 42.30 14.52
CA ALA A 108 15.19 43.02 14.95
C ALA A 108 15.43 44.29 14.11
N SER A 109 16.32 45.16 14.59
CA SER A 109 16.73 46.35 13.85
C SER A 109 17.57 45.98 12.61
N CYS A 110 17.59 46.89 11.63
CA CYS A 110 18.46 46.74 10.45
C CYS A 110 19.94 46.61 10.85
N GLN A 111 20.39 47.43 11.80
CA GLN A 111 21.77 47.44 12.29
C GLN A 111 22.16 46.10 12.93
N HIS A 112 21.32 45.58 13.82
CA HIS A 112 21.56 44.30 14.48
C HIS A 112 21.59 43.14 13.48
N THR A 113 20.63 43.12 12.55
CA THR A 113 20.56 42.11 11.50
C THR A 113 21.86 42.05 10.69
N HIS A 114 22.37 43.21 10.27
CA HIS A 114 23.64 43.28 9.55
C HIS A 114 24.83 42.79 10.38
N ALA A 115 24.88 43.14 11.67
CA ALA A 115 25.95 42.74 12.57
C ALA A 115 25.95 41.22 12.81
N VAL A 116 24.78 40.59 12.97
CA VAL A 116 24.64 39.14 13.11
C VAL A 116 25.09 38.42 11.85
N LEU A 117 24.57 38.82 10.68
CA LEU A 117 24.94 38.20 9.41
C LEU A 117 26.43 38.33 9.09
N GLN A 118 27.05 39.45 9.50
CA GLN A 118 28.49 39.65 9.37
C GLN A 118 29.28 38.77 10.35
N ALA A 119 28.84 38.65 11.61
CA ALA A 119 29.49 37.79 12.61
C ALA A 119 29.44 36.30 12.21
N LEU A 120 28.32 35.87 11.62
CA LEU A 120 28.15 34.51 11.08
C LEU A 120 28.89 34.28 9.75
N GLY A 121 29.34 35.34 9.07
CA GLY A 121 30.02 35.22 7.77
C GLY A 121 29.11 34.89 6.59
N VAL A 122 27.80 35.20 6.68
CA VAL A 122 26.77 34.80 5.69
C VAL A 122 26.03 35.97 5.06
N LYS A 123 26.46 37.22 5.33
CA LYS A 123 25.81 38.43 4.82
C LYS A 123 25.62 38.44 3.30
N THR A 124 26.58 37.91 2.53
CA THR A 124 26.52 37.87 1.06
C THR A 124 25.59 36.80 0.50
N SER A 125 25.07 35.92 1.35
CA SER A 125 24.20 34.80 0.93
C SER A 125 22.74 35.21 0.75
N PHE A 126 22.34 36.40 1.18
CA PHE A 126 20.95 36.87 1.17
C PHE A 126 20.71 37.93 0.10
N SER A 127 19.61 37.77 -0.64
CA SER A 127 19.12 38.66 -1.69
C SER A 127 18.43 39.91 -1.14
N GLY A 128 17.91 39.85 0.08
CA GLY A 128 17.24 40.98 0.72
C GLY A 128 17.04 40.78 2.22
N ILE A 129 16.89 41.89 2.94
CA ILE A 129 16.59 41.95 4.37
C ILE A 129 15.38 42.85 4.55
N VAL A 130 14.36 42.36 5.25
CA VAL A 130 13.15 43.11 5.60
C VAL A 130 13.04 43.16 7.12
N VAL A 131 12.95 44.39 7.63
CA VAL A 131 12.82 44.73 9.05
C VAL A 131 11.65 45.68 9.25
N PRO A 132 11.12 45.87 10.47
CA PRO A 132 9.95 46.71 10.71
C PRO A 132 10.21 48.15 10.30
N ASP A 133 9.31 48.71 9.50
CA ASP A 133 9.29 50.11 9.05
C ASP A 133 7.85 50.66 9.00
N GLU A 134 7.65 51.88 8.50
CA GLU A 134 6.32 52.50 8.42
C GLU A 134 5.30 51.72 7.55
N LYS A 135 5.76 50.83 6.66
CA LYS A 135 4.90 50.02 5.77
C LYS A 135 4.57 48.64 6.37
N TRP A 136 5.46 48.08 7.18
CA TRP A 136 5.22 46.83 7.88
C TRP A 136 4.70 47.08 9.30
N THR A 137 3.38 47.04 9.46
CA THR A 137 2.75 47.07 10.78
C THR A 137 3.08 45.78 11.52
N ALA A 138 3.82 45.92 12.63
CA ALA A 138 4.37 44.96 13.59
C ALA A 138 3.55 43.72 14.05
N THR A 139 2.38 43.47 13.48
CA THR A 139 1.43 42.43 13.92
C THR A 139 1.78 41.03 13.41
N SER A 140 2.18 40.89 12.14
CA SER A 140 2.56 39.58 11.57
C SER A 140 3.64 39.73 10.52
N LYS A 141 4.57 38.77 10.47
CA LYS A 141 5.58 38.69 9.39
C LYS A 141 4.96 38.33 8.03
N LEU A 142 3.69 37.87 8.00
CA LEU A 142 3.01 37.51 6.76
C LEU A 142 3.00 38.64 5.72
N VAL A 143 2.82 39.90 6.14
CA VAL A 143 2.83 41.05 5.23
C VAL A 143 4.17 41.17 4.50
N ALA A 144 5.28 40.94 5.20
CA ALA A 144 6.61 40.93 4.61
C ALA A 144 6.80 39.73 3.66
N TYR A 145 6.30 38.56 4.03
CA TYR A 145 6.34 37.37 3.17
C TYR A 145 5.58 37.59 1.86
N GLU A 146 4.36 38.13 1.95
CA GLU A 146 3.52 38.45 0.79
C GLU A 146 4.18 39.50 -0.10
N THR A 147 4.75 40.56 0.48
CA THR A 147 5.46 41.60 -0.28
C THR A 147 6.60 40.99 -1.09
N ILE A 148 7.48 40.20 -0.45
CA ILE A 148 8.59 39.51 -1.14
C ILE A 148 8.07 38.60 -2.24
N ARG A 149 7.02 37.81 -1.96
CA ARG A 149 6.43 36.87 -2.91
C ARG A 149 5.84 37.58 -4.13
N GLU A 150 5.06 38.63 -3.92
CA GLU A 150 4.33 39.35 -4.94
C GLU A 150 5.25 40.17 -5.84
N GLU A 151 6.24 40.87 -5.27
CA GLU A 151 7.24 41.63 -6.04
C GLU A 151 8.04 40.72 -7.00
N ASN A 152 8.19 39.44 -6.67
CA ASN A 152 8.91 38.46 -7.46
C ASN A 152 8.00 37.53 -8.30
N GLY A 153 6.68 37.68 -8.22
CA GLY A 153 5.72 36.88 -8.99
C GLY A 153 5.74 35.38 -8.67
N TRP A 154 5.97 35.01 -7.40
CA TRP A 154 6.00 33.62 -6.96
C TRP A 154 4.64 33.14 -6.42
N LEU A 155 4.38 31.84 -6.57
CA LEU A 155 3.27 31.19 -5.87
C LEU A 155 3.68 30.89 -4.42
N THR A 156 2.72 30.82 -3.49
CA THR A 156 2.99 30.52 -2.07
C THR A 156 3.70 29.18 -1.88
N GLU A 157 3.32 28.16 -2.65
CA GLU A 157 3.95 26.83 -2.69
C GLU A 157 5.39 26.82 -3.25
N GLU A 158 5.83 27.91 -3.89
CA GLU A 158 7.20 28.09 -4.39
C GLU A 158 8.10 28.78 -3.37
N VAL A 159 7.56 29.23 -2.23
CA VAL A 159 8.30 29.94 -1.17
C VAL A 159 8.32 29.09 0.11
N CYS A 160 9.49 28.98 0.72
CA CYS A 160 9.69 28.28 1.99
C CYS A 160 10.01 29.26 3.11
N VAL A 161 9.22 29.25 4.18
CA VAL A 161 9.49 30.03 5.40
C VAL A 161 10.16 29.13 6.43
N VAL A 162 11.28 29.60 6.99
CA VAL A 162 12.10 28.91 7.99
C VAL A 162 12.17 29.78 9.23
N GLY A 163 11.70 29.26 10.36
CA GLY A 163 11.63 29.99 11.62
C GLY A 163 11.75 29.06 12.81
N ASP A 164 12.00 29.62 13.99
CA ASP A 164 12.13 28.89 15.24
C ASP A 164 10.90 29.03 16.14
N ASP A 165 10.00 29.99 15.84
CA ASP A 165 8.73 30.16 16.53
C ASP A 165 7.52 29.85 15.64
N ILE A 166 6.66 28.94 16.11
CA ILE A 166 5.46 28.54 15.37
C ILE A 166 4.49 29.70 15.24
N HIS A 167 4.25 30.45 16.31
CA HIS A 167 3.23 31.48 16.35
C HIS A 167 3.66 32.73 15.58
N THR A 168 4.91 33.12 15.76
CA THR A 168 5.44 34.35 15.18
C THR A 168 5.84 34.19 13.71
N ASP A 169 6.46 33.06 13.35
CA ASP A 169 7.06 32.90 12.02
C ASP A 169 6.20 32.08 11.06
N LEU A 170 5.56 31.01 11.56
CA LEU A 170 5.10 29.91 10.71
C LEU A 170 3.58 29.77 10.62
N LEU A 171 2.82 30.15 11.64
CA LEU A 171 1.37 29.88 11.73
C LEU A 171 0.60 30.56 10.60
N ASP A 172 0.80 31.87 10.44
CA ASP A 172 0.15 32.67 9.40
C ASP A 172 0.65 32.30 8.00
N ALA A 173 1.96 32.08 7.85
CA ALA A 173 2.54 31.60 6.60
C ALA A 173 1.95 30.24 6.18
N ARG A 174 1.78 29.33 7.14
CA ARG A 174 1.21 28.01 6.86
C ARG A 174 -0.24 28.14 6.43
N ALA A 175 -1.03 28.96 7.12
CA ALA A 175 -2.41 29.25 6.77
C ALA A 175 -2.56 29.87 5.37
N ALA A 176 -1.60 30.70 4.96
CA ALA A 176 -1.52 31.29 3.61
C ALA A 176 -0.98 30.32 2.53
N GLY A 177 -0.60 29.08 2.90
CA GLY A 177 -0.19 28.04 1.95
C GLY A 177 1.31 27.99 1.65
N TYR A 178 2.15 28.68 2.43
CA TYR A 178 3.60 28.57 2.31
C TYR A 178 4.08 27.18 2.76
N GLN A 179 5.23 26.79 2.23
CA GLN A 179 5.98 25.69 2.80
C GLN A 179 6.67 26.19 4.09
N CYS A 180 6.54 25.48 5.20
CA CYS A 180 7.12 25.90 6.48
C CYS A 180 8.13 24.86 6.99
N VAL A 181 9.22 25.34 7.58
CA VAL A 181 10.21 24.52 8.31
C VAL A 181 10.45 25.13 9.68
N LEU A 182 10.25 24.34 10.73
CA LEU A 182 10.51 24.73 12.11
C LEU A 182 11.92 24.32 12.52
N VAL A 183 12.74 25.28 12.96
CA VAL A 183 14.03 25.02 13.60
C VAL A 183 13.81 24.87 15.10
N SER A 184 13.75 23.63 15.58
CA SER A 184 13.55 23.37 17.01
C SER A 184 14.39 22.18 17.48
N GLY A 185 15.09 22.35 18.61
CA GLY A 185 15.89 21.28 19.19
C GLY A 185 15.08 20.06 19.61
N SER A 186 13.84 20.24 20.07
CA SER A 186 12.99 19.14 20.58
C SER A 186 11.49 19.29 20.33
N ALA A 187 10.98 20.46 19.91
CA ALA A 187 9.56 20.63 19.69
C ALA A 187 9.13 20.01 18.35
N GLN A 188 7.96 19.38 18.34
CA GLN A 188 7.31 18.89 17.13
C GLN A 188 6.03 19.70 16.89
N ALA A 189 5.83 20.12 15.65
CA ALA A 189 4.61 20.76 15.20
C ALA A 189 3.88 19.81 14.24
N PRO A 190 2.60 19.48 14.46
CA PRO A 190 1.81 18.74 13.49
C PRO A 190 1.84 19.47 12.14
N ASP A 191 2.04 18.72 11.06
CA ASP A 191 1.97 19.21 9.67
C ASP A 191 2.99 20.30 9.26
N ILE A 192 4.04 20.52 10.06
CA ILE A 192 5.19 21.36 9.74
C ILE A 192 6.47 20.52 9.85
N GLU A 193 7.33 20.58 8.83
CA GLU A 193 8.61 19.85 8.85
C GLU A 193 9.54 20.47 9.91
N CYS A 194 10.04 19.64 10.83
CA CYS A 194 10.88 20.10 11.93
C CYS A 194 12.34 19.63 11.72
N ILE A 195 13.29 20.54 11.91
CA ILE A 195 14.73 20.26 11.90
C ILE A 195 15.36 20.65 13.23
N LYS A 196 16.38 19.90 13.66
CA LYS A 196 17.05 20.16 14.95
C LYS A 196 17.94 21.39 14.92
N SER A 197 18.48 21.67 13.75
CA SER A 197 19.38 22.79 13.48
C SER A 197 19.21 23.21 12.03
N ILE A 198 19.43 24.49 11.75
CA ILE A 198 19.41 25.07 10.41
C ILE A 198 20.26 24.30 9.39
N HIS A 199 21.33 23.64 9.86
CA HIS A 199 22.21 22.81 9.05
C HIS A 199 21.57 21.58 8.41
N GLU A 200 20.36 21.19 8.83
CA GLU A 200 19.61 20.07 8.23
C GLU A 200 18.67 20.54 7.10
N LEU A 201 18.53 21.86 6.89
CA LEU A 201 17.58 22.45 5.94
C LEU A 201 17.79 21.96 4.51
N GLU A 202 19.05 21.83 4.07
CA GLU A 202 19.38 21.38 2.73
C GLU A 202 18.81 19.99 2.42
N THR A 203 18.87 19.09 3.40
CA THR A 203 18.32 17.73 3.25
C THR A 203 16.81 17.76 3.03
N ILE A 204 16.12 18.66 3.72
CA ILE A 204 14.67 18.86 3.55
C ILE A 204 14.36 19.38 2.14
N ILE A 205 15.09 20.40 1.69
CA ILE A 205 14.86 21.01 0.36
C ILE A 205 15.17 20.03 -0.77
N ARG A 206 16.28 19.27 -0.67
CA ARG A 206 16.63 18.22 -1.63
C ARG A 206 15.56 17.11 -1.69
N LYS A 207 15.06 16.65 -0.53
CA LYS A 207 13.94 15.68 -0.49
C LYS A 207 12.68 16.18 -1.21
N ARG A 208 12.39 17.49 -1.14
CA ARG A 208 11.24 18.08 -1.85
C ARG A 208 11.46 18.12 -3.37
N LEU A 209 12.69 18.39 -3.83
CA LEU A 209 13.06 18.37 -5.24
C LEU A 209 12.89 16.96 -5.83
N ASP A 210 13.42 15.93 -5.15
CA ASP A 210 13.29 14.53 -5.57
C ASP A 210 11.83 14.07 -5.66
N ARG A 211 10.94 14.59 -4.80
CA ARG A 211 9.50 14.31 -4.86
C ARG A 211 8.83 14.93 -6.08
N LYS A 212 9.25 16.13 -6.50
CA LYS A 212 8.67 16.83 -7.65
C LYS A 212 9.04 16.16 -8.98
N GLU A 213 10.24 15.61 -9.10
CA GLU A 213 10.63 14.79 -10.25
C GLU A 213 9.88 13.46 -10.33
N LYS A 214 9.34 12.96 -9.20
CA LYS A 214 8.54 11.73 -9.11
C LYS A 214 7.04 11.92 -9.34
N LEU A 215 6.60 13.12 -9.73
CA LEU A 215 5.19 13.37 -10.03
C LEU A 215 4.75 12.56 -11.25
N MET A 216 3.71 11.73 -11.10
CA MET A 216 3.13 11.01 -12.22
C MET A 216 2.44 11.97 -13.20
N PRO A 217 2.75 11.90 -14.51
CA PRO A 217 2.04 12.69 -15.53
C PRO A 217 0.55 12.34 -15.58
N GLU A 218 -0.31 13.32 -15.89
CA GLU A 218 -1.78 13.13 -16.05
C GLU A 218 -2.14 11.97 -16.98
N LYS A 219 -1.42 11.85 -18.09
CA LYS A 219 -1.62 10.77 -19.06
C LYS A 219 -1.41 9.39 -18.42
N SER A 220 -0.38 9.24 -17.58
CA SER A 220 -0.07 7.99 -16.90
C SER A 220 -1.11 7.65 -15.82
N ILE A 221 -1.69 8.66 -15.16
CA ILE A 221 -2.79 8.47 -14.22
C ILE A 221 -4.03 7.93 -14.95
N ALA A 222 -4.40 8.54 -16.08
CA ALA A 222 -5.53 8.09 -16.90
C ALA A 222 -5.31 6.66 -17.44
N GLU A 223 -4.10 6.32 -17.88
CA GLU A 223 -3.72 4.97 -18.32
C GLU A 223 -3.83 3.95 -17.17
N LEU A 224 -3.43 4.30 -15.95
CA LEU A 224 -3.56 3.45 -14.77
C LEU A 224 -5.02 3.17 -14.45
N HIS A 225 -5.87 4.22 -14.39
CA HIS A 225 -7.31 4.10 -14.19
C HIS A 225 -7.96 3.21 -15.25
N ALA A 226 -7.65 3.43 -16.53
CA ALA A 226 -8.14 2.59 -17.61
C ALA A 226 -7.74 1.12 -17.42
N SER A 227 -6.49 0.86 -17.00
CA SER A 227 -6.01 -0.50 -16.75
C SER A 227 -6.71 -1.20 -15.58
N PHE A 228 -7.23 -0.45 -14.61
CA PHE A 228 -7.94 -0.97 -13.43
C PHE A 228 -9.45 -1.13 -13.67
N SER A 229 -10.03 -0.38 -14.62
CA SER A 229 -11.48 -0.32 -14.88
C SER A 229 -12.16 -1.68 -15.05
N ARG A 230 -11.47 -2.67 -15.62
CA ARG A 230 -12.03 -4.00 -15.89
C ARG A 230 -12.10 -4.87 -14.64
N THR A 231 -11.19 -4.68 -13.70
CA THR A 231 -11.03 -5.49 -12.48
C THR A 231 -11.62 -4.84 -11.24
N THR A 232 -11.72 -3.51 -11.22
CA THR A 232 -12.31 -2.74 -10.12
C THR A 232 -13.82 -2.84 -10.12
N GLU A 233 -14.39 -3.03 -8.93
CA GLU A 233 -15.82 -2.87 -8.67
C GLU A 233 -16.11 -1.45 -8.19
N GLU A 234 -15.38 -0.98 -7.17
CA GLU A 234 -15.56 0.36 -6.60
C GLU A 234 -14.23 0.93 -6.05
N ILE A 235 -14.08 2.26 -6.09
CA ILE A 235 -12.99 2.99 -5.42
C ILE A 235 -13.59 3.88 -4.35
N PHE A 236 -13.34 3.55 -3.08
CA PHE A 236 -13.76 4.36 -1.96
C PHE A 236 -12.75 5.51 -1.78
N SER A 237 -13.28 6.73 -1.82
CA SER A 237 -12.52 7.98 -1.86
C SER A 237 -11.72 8.21 -3.15
N LEU A 238 -12.40 8.20 -4.29
CA LEU A 238 -11.79 8.46 -5.60
C LEU A 238 -10.98 9.77 -5.66
N ASN A 239 -11.47 10.85 -5.05
CA ASN A 239 -10.73 12.12 -5.01
C ASN A 239 -9.42 11.99 -4.20
N GLU A 240 -9.42 11.21 -3.11
CA GLU A 240 -8.20 10.95 -2.33
C GLU A 240 -7.21 10.12 -3.14
N TRP A 241 -7.70 9.19 -3.97
CA TRP A 241 -6.87 8.36 -4.86
C TRP A 241 -6.09 9.20 -5.88
N ASP A 242 -6.76 10.11 -6.58
CA ASP A 242 -6.09 10.98 -7.54
C ASP A 242 -5.06 11.89 -6.87
N LEU A 243 -5.39 12.43 -5.69
CA LEU A 243 -4.44 13.23 -4.90
C LEU A 243 -3.22 12.42 -4.46
N LEU A 244 -3.39 11.14 -4.10
CA LEU A 244 -2.28 10.25 -3.74
C LEU A 244 -1.37 9.99 -4.93
N LEU A 245 -1.92 9.68 -6.11
CA LEU A 245 -1.14 9.49 -7.34
C LEU A 245 -0.35 10.74 -7.73
N ARG A 246 -0.93 11.93 -7.50
CA ARG A 246 -0.29 13.24 -7.73
C ARG A 246 0.67 13.68 -6.62
N SER A 247 0.84 12.91 -5.55
CA SER A 247 1.63 13.37 -4.40
C SER A 247 3.15 13.22 -4.60
N GLY A 248 3.58 12.42 -5.57
CA GLY A 248 4.98 12.00 -5.72
C GLY A 248 5.51 11.13 -4.57
N LYS A 249 4.66 10.79 -3.60
CA LYS A 249 4.99 9.88 -2.49
C LYS A 249 5.03 8.44 -3.01
N GLN A 250 6.00 7.67 -2.53
CA GLN A 250 5.92 6.21 -2.64
C GLN A 250 4.77 5.70 -1.77
N LEU A 251 3.67 5.30 -2.39
CA LEU A 251 2.50 4.77 -1.70
C LEU A 251 2.81 3.42 -1.05
N ARG A 252 2.27 3.20 0.16
CA ARG A 252 2.29 1.93 0.88
C ARG A 252 0.98 1.19 0.67
N ILE A 253 1.04 0.05 0.00
CA ILE A 253 -0.12 -0.73 -0.43
C ILE A 253 -0.25 -1.95 0.47
N LYS A 254 -1.22 -1.95 1.38
CA LYS A 254 -1.48 -3.08 2.28
C LYS A 254 -2.01 -4.27 1.47
N TYR A 255 -1.41 -5.43 1.68
CA TYR A 255 -1.95 -6.72 1.25
C TYR A 255 -1.95 -7.70 2.43
N GLY A 256 -3.07 -7.75 3.15
CA GLY A 256 -3.25 -8.66 4.29
C GLY A 256 -3.71 -10.04 3.85
N VAL A 257 -3.07 -11.08 4.39
CA VAL A 257 -3.41 -12.47 4.10
C VAL A 257 -3.48 -13.30 5.38
N ASP A 258 -4.66 -13.85 5.65
CA ASP A 258 -4.83 -14.93 6.62
C ASP A 258 -4.40 -16.26 5.98
N VAL A 259 -3.29 -16.81 6.45
CA VAL A 259 -2.59 -17.92 5.79
C VAL A 259 -3.14 -19.29 6.19
N THR A 260 -4.46 -19.43 6.04
CA THR A 260 -5.20 -20.65 6.38
C THR A 260 -4.98 -21.80 5.39
N ALA A 261 -4.45 -21.53 4.21
CA ALA A 261 -4.07 -22.52 3.21
C ALA A 261 -3.05 -21.95 2.22
N PRO A 262 -2.12 -22.75 1.69
CA PRO A 262 -0.96 -22.24 0.97
C PRO A 262 -1.28 -21.70 -0.43
N PHE A 263 -2.40 -22.11 -1.04
CA PHE A 263 -2.63 -21.91 -2.48
C PHE A 263 -3.28 -20.57 -2.86
N LEU A 264 -2.86 -19.98 -3.97
CA LEU A 264 -3.52 -18.84 -4.62
C LEU A 264 -4.30 -19.32 -5.86
N HIS A 265 -5.39 -18.64 -6.18
CA HIS A 265 -6.16 -18.84 -7.40
C HIS A 265 -6.33 -17.53 -8.16
N ILE A 266 -6.71 -17.59 -9.43
CA ILE A 266 -6.77 -16.42 -10.31
C ILE A 266 -7.69 -15.31 -9.76
N GLY A 267 -8.72 -15.65 -8.99
CA GLY A 267 -9.54 -14.67 -8.27
C GLY A 267 -8.74 -13.79 -7.28
N HIS A 268 -7.75 -14.35 -6.58
CA HIS A 268 -6.85 -13.58 -5.71
C HIS A 268 -5.78 -12.84 -6.52
N ALA A 269 -5.38 -13.38 -7.68
CA ALA A 269 -4.36 -12.77 -8.51
C ALA A 269 -4.78 -11.43 -9.11
N VAL A 270 -6.08 -11.14 -9.20
CA VAL A 270 -6.59 -9.82 -9.61
C VAL A 270 -5.95 -8.71 -8.78
N ASN A 271 -6.00 -8.85 -7.45
CA ASN A 271 -5.40 -7.89 -6.52
C ASN A 271 -3.89 -7.80 -6.75
N LEU A 272 -3.22 -8.96 -6.92
CA LEU A 272 -1.78 -9.03 -7.13
C LEU A 272 -1.35 -8.37 -8.46
N TRP A 273 -2.13 -8.50 -9.53
CA TRP A 273 -1.82 -7.86 -10.82
C TRP A 273 -1.93 -6.34 -10.74
N MET A 274 -2.95 -5.84 -10.03
CA MET A 274 -3.10 -4.41 -9.79
C MET A 274 -1.95 -3.87 -8.93
N MET A 275 -1.58 -4.59 -7.88
CA MET A 275 -0.41 -4.27 -7.06
C MET A 275 0.90 -4.33 -7.84
N ARG A 276 1.05 -5.30 -8.76
CA ARG A 276 2.23 -5.38 -9.64
C ARG A 276 2.37 -4.13 -10.51
N LYS A 277 1.27 -3.65 -11.11
CA LYS A 277 1.28 -2.39 -11.88
C LYS A 277 1.73 -1.21 -11.02
N LEU A 278 1.33 -1.17 -9.75
CA LEU A 278 1.78 -0.13 -8.82
C LEU A 278 3.27 -0.29 -8.43
N GLN A 279 3.78 -1.51 -8.31
CA GLN A 279 5.22 -1.75 -8.14
C GLN A 279 6.02 -1.28 -9.36
N ASP A 280 5.50 -1.51 -10.57
CA ASP A 280 6.14 -1.03 -11.81
C ASP A 280 6.17 0.51 -11.88
N LEU A 281 5.28 1.20 -11.15
CA LEU A 281 5.28 2.65 -10.93
C LEU A 281 6.12 3.10 -9.72
N GLY A 282 6.81 2.17 -9.05
CA GLY A 282 7.71 2.47 -7.93
C GLY A 282 7.03 2.48 -6.55
N HIS A 283 5.76 2.10 -6.44
CA HIS A 283 5.07 2.00 -5.16
C HIS A 283 5.40 0.71 -4.39
N LYS A 284 5.23 0.75 -3.07
CA LYS A 284 5.65 -0.34 -2.18
C LYS A 284 4.44 -1.18 -1.76
N VAL A 285 4.49 -2.47 -2.05
CA VAL A 285 3.53 -3.45 -1.52
C VAL A 285 4.00 -3.89 -0.13
N VAL A 286 3.12 -3.75 0.86
CA VAL A 286 3.33 -4.21 2.22
C VAL A 286 2.54 -5.51 2.40
N PHE A 287 3.23 -6.63 2.23
CA PHE A 287 2.67 -7.96 2.39
C PHE A 287 2.55 -8.28 3.89
N LEU A 288 1.33 -8.29 4.40
CA LEU A 288 1.06 -8.57 5.80
C LEU A 288 0.63 -10.03 6.00
N VAL A 289 1.50 -10.79 6.65
CA VAL A 289 1.22 -12.14 7.12
C VAL A 289 0.35 -12.03 8.38
N GLY A 290 -0.90 -12.49 8.27
CA GLY A 290 -1.86 -12.49 9.37
C GLY A 290 -1.65 -13.66 10.33
N ASP A 291 -0.48 -13.81 10.92
CA ASP A 291 -0.16 -14.97 11.76
C ASP A 291 -0.85 -14.97 13.12
N PHE A 292 -1.17 -13.80 13.66
CA PHE A 292 -2.02 -13.67 14.84
C PHE A 292 -3.50 -13.78 14.45
N THR A 293 -3.94 -13.07 13.42
CA THR A 293 -5.35 -13.07 12.97
C THR A 293 -5.82 -14.43 12.48
N THR A 294 -4.94 -15.21 11.84
CA THR A 294 -5.24 -16.58 11.39
C THR A 294 -5.63 -17.50 12.55
N GLN A 295 -5.09 -17.28 13.76
CA GLN A 295 -5.43 -18.07 14.95
C GLN A 295 -6.84 -17.78 15.46
N ILE A 296 -7.37 -16.59 15.18
CA ILE A 296 -8.73 -16.15 15.54
C ILE A 296 -9.72 -16.57 14.44
N GLY A 297 -9.32 -16.37 13.17
CA GLY A 297 -10.07 -16.76 11.99
C GLY A 297 -11.07 -15.71 11.50
N ASP A 298 -10.91 -15.27 10.26
CA ASP A 298 -11.87 -14.36 9.61
C ASP A 298 -13.26 -15.02 9.45
N PRO A 299 -14.32 -14.43 10.05
CA PRO A 299 -15.68 -14.94 9.89
C PRO A 299 -16.30 -14.58 8.53
N THR A 300 -15.72 -13.63 7.78
CA THR A 300 -16.29 -13.03 6.56
C THR A 300 -16.74 -14.06 5.52
N GLY A 301 -18.03 -14.03 5.19
CA GLY A 301 -18.63 -14.88 4.14
C GLY A 301 -18.72 -16.37 4.49
N LYS A 302 -18.68 -16.72 5.79
CA LYS A 302 -18.78 -18.11 6.28
C LYS A 302 -19.98 -18.30 7.22
N SER A 303 -20.51 -19.52 7.22
CA SER A 303 -21.64 -19.95 8.06
C SER A 303 -21.22 -20.78 9.28
N LYS A 304 -19.93 -21.13 9.42
CA LYS A 304 -19.38 -21.93 10.52
C LYS A 304 -18.04 -21.36 10.98
N THR A 305 -17.72 -21.53 12.26
CA THR A 305 -16.46 -21.14 12.90
C THR A 305 -15.27 -21.88 12.28
N ARG A 306 -14.11 -21.22 12.24
CA ARG A 306 -12.88 -21.83 11.71
C ARG A 306 -12.16 -22.71 12.73
N PRO A 307 -11.49 -23.79 12.29
CA PRO A 307 -10.58 -24.53 13.14
C PRO A 307 -9.32 -23.70 13.44
N VAL A 308 -8.76 -23.87 14.63
CA VAL A 308 -7.48 -23.27 15.02
C VAL A 308 -6.34 -23.98 14.26
N ILE A 309 -5.44 -23.20 13.68
CA ILE A 309 -4.32 -23.70 12.86
C ILE A 309 -3.02 -23.59 13.68
N PRO A 310 -2.20 -24.66 13.77
CA PRO A 310 -0.90 -24.61 14.45
C PRO A 310 0.07 -23.61 13.82
N ALA A 311 0.93 -22.98 14.63
CA ALA A 311 1.91 -21.99 14.15
C ALA A 311 2.87 -22.56 13.08
N GLU A 312 3.32 -23.81 13.24
CA GLU A 312 4.17 -24.48 12.24
C GLU A 312 3.48 -24.62 10.88
N GLU A 313 2.16 -24.86 10.89
CA GLU A 313 1.38 -24.94 9.66
C GLU A 313 1.19 -23.55 9.04
N ILE A 314 1.02 -22.50 9.85
CA ILE A 314 0.98 -21.11 9.39
C ILE A 314 2.30 -20.75 8.69
N GLU A 315 3.46 -21.07 9.27
CA GLU A 315 4.77 -20.81 8.64
C GLU A 315 4.92 -21.55 7.32
N ARG A 316 4.63 -22.86 7.31
CA ARG A 316 4.71 -23.68 6.09
C ARG A 316 3.80 -23.13 5.00
N ASN A 317 2.57 -22.73 5.35
CA ASN A 317 1.64 -22.17 4.40
C ASN A 317 2.09 -20.79 3.91
N THR A 318 2.74 -19.99 4.78
CA THR A 318 3.24 -18.65 4.45
C THR A 318 4.33 -18.72 3.41
N ALA A 319 5.30 -19.63 3.59
CA ALA A 319 6.36 -19.86 2.61
C ALA A 319 5.80 -20.22 1.23
N LEU A 320 4.87 -21.19 1.17
CA LEU A 320 4.25 -21.62 -0.09
C LEU A 320 3.36 -20.55 -0.73
N PHE A 321 2.71 -19.72 0.07
CA PHE A 321 1.92 -18.59 -0.41
C PHE A 321 2.83 -17.55 -1.05
N ILE A 322 3.92 -17.18 -0.38
CA ILE A 322 4.92 -16.24 -0.90
C ILE A 322 5.48 -16.75 -2.23
N GLU A 323 5.85 -18.03 -2.35
CA GLU A 323 6.33 -18.60 -3.61
C GLU A 323 5.34 -18.40 -4.78
N GLN A 324 4.04 -18.55 -4.52
CA GLN A 324 3.03 -18.28 -5.55
C GLN A 324 2.83 -16.78 -5.81
N ALA A 325 2.92 -15.94 -4.78
CA ALA A 325 2.85 -14.49 -4.95
C ALA A 325 4.03 -13.96 -5.79
N ARG A 326 5.21 -14.59 -5.68
CA ARG A 326 6.40 -14.29 -6.51
C ARG A 326 6.18 -14.54 -8.00
N MET A 327 5.18 -15.35 -8.38
CA MET A 327 4.80 -15.52 -9.79
C MET A 327 4.19 -14.24 -10.40
N VAL A 328 3.79 -13.27 -9.57
CA VAL A 328 3.13 -12.04 -9.98
C VAL A 328 3.87 -10.79 -9.51
N LEU A 329 4.09 -10.69 -8.20
CA LEU A 329 4.73 -9.52 -7.58
C LEU A 329 6.26 -9.61 -7.67
N ARG A 330 6.89 -8.43 -7.61
CA ARG A 330 8.34 -8.27 -7.49
C ARG A 330 8.76 -8.39 -6.03
N PHE A 331 9.60 -9.39 -5.75
CA PHE A 331 10.23 -9.64 -4.44
C PHE A 331 11.75 -9.40 -4.47
N ASP A 332 12.27 -8.98 -5.62
CA ASP A 332 13.68 -8.75 -5.90
C ASP A 332 14.18 -7.36 -5.46
N ASP A 333 13.27 -6.43 -5.14
CA ASP A 333 13.59 -5.07 -4.71
C ASP A 333 12.93 -4.73 -3.35
N PRO A 334 13.72 -4.52 -2.27
CA PRO A 334 13.19 -4.15 -0.95
C PRO A 334 12.54 -2.75 -0.91
N ASN A 335 12.75 -1.92 -1.93
CA ASN A 335 12.03 -0.66 -2.09
C ASN A 335 10.62 -0.85 -2.63
N LEU A 336 10.32 -1.98 -3.28
CA LEU A 336 9.01 -2.26 -3.87
C LEU A 336 8.18 -3.27 -3.06
N LEU A 337 8.80 -3.97 -2.11
CA LEU A 337 8.12 -4.95 -1.28
C LEU A 337 8.66 -4.96 0.15
N GLU A 338 7.75 -5.00 1.12
CA GLU A 338 8.01 -5.15 2.55
C GLU A 338 7.12 -6.30 3.07
N ILE A 339 7.68 -7.24 3.83
CA ILE A 339 6.92 -8.31 4.49
C ILE A 339 6.82 -7.98 5.98
N ARG A 340 5.61 -8.00 6.52
CA ARG A 340 5.31 -7.74 7.93
C ARG A 340 4.42 -8.82 8.50
N ARG A 341 4.38 -8.93 9.82
CA ARG A 341 3.54 -9.90 10.54
C ARG A 341 2.70 -9.17 11.59
N ASN A 342 1.41 -9.48 11.71
CA ASN A 342 0.59 -8.77 12.69
C ASN A 342 0.84 -9.22 14.14
N SER A 343 1.51 -10.37 14.34
CA SER A 343 2.10 -10.71 15.63
C SER A 343 3.11 -9.66 16.15
N GLU A 344 3.75 -8.86 15.28
CA GLU A 344 4.70 -7.82 15.69
C GLU A 344 4.10 -6.79 16.66
N TRP A 345 2.80 -6.52 16.53
CA TRP A 345 2.09 -5.61 17.44
C TRP A 345 1.12 -6.33 18.37
N TYR A 346 0.52 -7.45 17.98
CA TYR A 346 -0.46 -8.12 18.83
C TYR A 346 0.15 -9.04 19.89
N ALA A 347 1.26 -9.70 19.62
CA ALA A 347 1.81 -10.70 20.56
C ALA A 347 2.25 -10.07 21.89
N GLY A 348 2.69 -8.81 21.87
CA GLY A 348 3.10 -8.05 23.05
C GLY A 348 2.11 -6.96 23.49
N MET A 349 0.93 -6.87 22.87
CA MET A 349 -0.02 -5.79 23.17
C MET A 349 -0.55 -5.92 24.60
N ALA A 350 -0.45 -4.84 25.38
CA ALA A 350 -1.02 -4.81 26.72
C ALA A 350 -2.55 -4.89 26.63
N LEU A 351 -3.18 -5.65 27.53
CA LEU A 351 -4.64 -5.78 27.57
C LEU A 351 -5.34 -4.41 27.67
N SER A 352 -4.75 -3.47 28.41
CA SER A 352 -5.28 -2.10 28.54
C SER A 352 -5.28 -1.34 27.21
N GLU A 353 -4.29 -1.58 26.34
CA GLU A 353 -4.23 -1.01 24.99
C GLU A 353 -5.27 -1.68 24.08
N PHE A 354 -5.36 -3.00 24.12
CA PHE A 354 -6.39 -3.73 23.38
C PHE A 354 -7.82 -3.32 23.75
N LEU A 355 -8.10 -3.14 25.05
CA LEU A 355 -9.40 -2.64 25.52
C LEU A 355 -9.70 -1.21 25.05
N LYS A 356 -8.67 -0.35 24.92
CA LYS A 356 -8.85 0.98 24.31
C LYS A 356 -9.25 0.86 22.85
N LEU A 357 -8.64 -0.04 22.07
CA LEU A 357 -9.04 -0.29 20.68
C LEU A 357 -10.50 -0.76 20.61
N MET A 358 -10.87 -1.77 21.40
CA MET A 358 -12.24 -2.28 21.44
C MET A 358 -13.27 -1.20 21.83
N SER A 359 -12.91 -0.29 22.74
CA SER A 359 -13.80 0.79 23.19
C SER A 359 -14.22 1.77 22.08
N MET A 360 -13.48 1.81 20.96
CA MET A 360 -13.77 2.70 19.85
C MET A 360 -14.87 2.18 18.91
N VAL A 361 -15.22 0.88 19.01
CA VAL A 361 -16.17 0.23 18.11
C VAL A 361 -17.32 -0.36 18.92
N THR A 362 -18.56 -0.05 18.51
CA THR A 362 -19.74 -0.55 19.20
C THR A 362 -20.07 -1.98 18.77
N HIS A 363 -20.62 -2.75 19.69
CA HIS A 363 -21.19 -4.06 19.40
C HIS A 363 -22.25 -3.99 18.28
N SER A 364 -23.12 -2.98 18.32
CA SER A 364 -24.18 -2.77 17.32
C SER A 364 -23.64 -2.60 15.90
N ARG A 365 -22.49 -1.94 15.74
CA ARG A 365 -21.83 -1.76 14.44
C ARG A 365 -21.20 -3.05 13.91
N LEU A 366 -20.67 -3.89 14.79
CA LEU A 366 -20.09 -5.18 14.38
C LEU A 366 -21.18 -6.18 14.01
N ILE A 367 -22.23 -6.26 14.83
CA ILE A 367 -23.28 -7.25 14.65
C ILE A 367 -24.17 -6.96 13.44
N SER A 368 -24.27 -5.71 12.98
CA SER A 368 -25.10 -5.33 11.84
C SER A 368 -24.63 -5.90 10.49
N ARG A 369 -23.45 -6.52 10.42
CA ARG A 369 -22.96 -7.19 9.21
C ARG A 369 -23.91 -8.29 8.78
N ASP A 370 -24.22 -8.35 7.48
CA ASP A 370 -25.14 -9.33 6.88
C ASP A 370 -24.87 -10.77 7.31
N MET A 371 -23.59 -11.16 7.41
CA MET A 371 -23.21 -12.51 7.79
C MET A 371 -23.57 -12.87 9.24
N PHE A 372 -23.52 -11.89 10.17
CA PHE A 372 -23.94 -12.08 11.55
C PHE A 372 -25.45 -11.99 11.67
N GLN A 373 -26.08 -11.04 10.95
CA GLN A 373 -27.54 -10.96 10.85
C GLN A 373 -28.16 -12.26 10.35
N LYS A 374 -27.55 -12.89 9.34
CA LYS A 374 -27.96 -14.18 8.82
C LYS A 374 -27.83 -15.30 9.86
N ARG A 375 -26.70 -15.39 10.59
CA ARG A 375 -26.53 -16.39 11.66
C ARG A 375 -27.52 -16.19 12.80
N ILE A 376 -27.81 -14.95 13.19
CA ILE A 376 -28.84 -14.64 14.19
C ILE A 376 -30.20 -15.12 13.71
N ALA A 377 -30.57 -14.83 12.46
CA ALA A 377 -31.84 -15.29 11.88
C ALA A 377 -31.94 -16.83 11.80
N GLU A 378 -30.82 -17.50 11.57
CA GLU A 378 -30.69 -18.97 11.54
C GLU A 378 -30.51 -19.59 12.93
N SER A 379 -30.56 -18.80 14.02
CA SER A 379 -30.27 -19.25 15.40
C SER A 379 -28.92 -19.97 15.55
N ALA A 380 -27.94 -19.60 14.74
CA ALA A 380 -26.59 -20.11 14.82
C ALA A 380 -25.76 -19.28 15.80
N ASP A 381 -24.88 -19.94 16.55
CA ASP A 381 -23.95 -19.29 17.49
C ASP A 381 -23.11 -18.24 16.77
N ILE A 382 -22.70 -17.18 17.49
CA ILE A 382 -21.68 -16.21 17.07
C ILE A 382 -20.72 -16.06 18.23
N TYR A 383 -19.45 -16.41 18.03
CA TYR A 383 -18.49 -16.37 19.14
C TYR A 383 -17.84 -14.99 19.26
N MET A 384 -17.56 -14.56 20.49
CA MET A 384 -17.00 -13.21 20.77
C MET A 384 -15.69 -12.93 20.03
N HIS A 385 -14.84 -13.94 19.84
CA HIS A 385 -13.57 -13.79 19.11
C HIS A 385 -13.79 -13.42 17.63
N GLU A 386 -14.91 -13.83 17.03
CA GLU A 386 -15.28 -13.47 15.65
C GLU A 386 -15.64 -11.98 15.53
N LEU A 387 -16.17 -11.37 16.60
CA LEU A 387 -16.44 -9.93 16.66
C LEU A 387 -15.16 -9.10 16.84
N VAL A 388 -14.11 -9.71 17.41
CA VAL A 388 -12.81 -9.07 17.60
C VAL A 388 -12.01 -9.02 16.29
N TYR A 389 -12.17 -10.00 15.41
CA TYR A 389 -11.38 -10.09 14.18
C TYR A 389 -11.37 -8.79 13.32
N PRO A 390 -12.51 -8.12 13.04
CA PRO A 390 -12.51 -6.89 12.26
C PRO A 390 -11.80 -5.71 12.93
N ILE A 391 -11.73 -5.70 14.27
CA ILE A 391 -10.99 -4.70 15.04
C ILE A 391 -9.49 -4.88 14.78
N LEU A 392 -9.01 -6.12 14.82
CA LEU A 392 -7.61 -6.43 14.57
C LEU A 392 -7.22 -6.08 13.13
N GLN A 393 -7.90 -6.65 12.14
CA GLN A 393 -7.58 -6.37 10.73
C GLN A 393 -7.68 -4.88 10.38
N GLY A 394 -8.61 -4.14 10.98
CA GLY A 394 -8.69 -2.69 10.83
C GLY A 394 -7.46 -1.99 11.43
N TYR A 395 -7.08 -2.31 12.66
CA TYR A 395 -5.93 -1.69 13.31
C TYR A 395 -4.60 -1.97 12.59
N ASP A 396 -4.48 -3.10 11.89
CA ASP A 396 -3.34 -3.38 11.02
C ASP A 396 -3.06 -2.25 9.99
N SER A 397 -4.09 -1.61 9.45
CA SER A 397 -3.93 -0.50 8.50
C SER A 397 -3.24 0.72 9.13
N PHE A 398 -3.56 1.02 10.39
CA PHE A 398 -2.90 2.09 11.16
C PHE A 398 -1.45 1.74 11.46
N MET A 399 -1.19 0.51 11.92
CA MET A 399 0.18 0.04 12.24
C MET A 399 1.10 0.05 11.02
N LEU A 400 0.55 -0.22 9.83
CA LEU A 400 1.30 -0.21 8.58
C LEU A 400 1.44 1.18 7.94
N GLY A 401 0.68 2.18 8.39
CA GLY A 401 0.58 3.49 7.73
C GLY A 401 0.16 3.34 6.26
N ALA A 402 -0.86 2.52 6.02
CA ALA A 402 -1.29 2.17 4.66
C ALA A 402 -1.91 3.37 3.93
N ASP A 403 -1.48 3.61 2.69
CA ASP A 403 -2.07 4.63 1.81
C ASP A 403 -3.20 4.05 0.94
N LEU A 404 -3.08 2.76 0.60
CA LEU A 404 -4.00 2.04 -0.28
C LEU A 404 -4.14 0.59 0.19
N THR A 405 -5.33 0.01 0.03
CA THR A 405 -5.56 -1.44 0.05
C THR A 405 -6.36 -1.86 -1.19
N ILE A 406 -6.06 -3.03 -1.74
CA ILE A 406 -6.81 -3.63 -2.86
C ILE A 406 -7.36 -4.98 -2.42
N ILE A 407 -8.68 -5.10 -2.38
CA ILE A 407 -9.38 -6.19 -1.72
C ILE A 407 -10.57 -6.71 -2.54
N GLY A 408 -11.02 -7.94 -2.26
CA GLY A 408 -12.35 -8.37 -2.69
C GLY A 408 -13.45 -7.62 -1.94
N THR A 409 -14.62 -7.47 -2.55
CA THR A 409 -15.78 -6.79 -1.92
C THR A 409 -16.19 -7.41 -0.58
N ASP A 410 -15.86 -8.67 -0.32
CA ASP A 410 -16.13 -9.33 0.96
C ASP A 410 -15.33 -8.74 2.13
N GLN A 411 -14.16 -8.16 1.88
CA GLN A 411 -13.30 -7.56 2.91
C GLN A 411 -13.60 -6.08 3.20
N LEU A 412 -14.56 -5.48 2.49
CA LEU A 412 -14.81 -4.03 2.56
C LEU A 412 -15.07 -3.55 3.99
N PHE A 413 -15.89 -4.28 4.77
CA PHE A 413 -16.19 -3.90 6.15
C PHE A 413 -14.92 -3.80 7.02
N ASN A 414 -14.03 -4.80 6.92
CA ASN A 414 -12.81 -4.85 7.72
C ASN A 414 -11.86 -3.70 7.34
N GLU A 415 -11.72 -3.39 6.05
CA GLU A 415 -10.87 -2.30 5.59
C GLU A 415 -11.47 -0.91 5.84
N MET A 416 -12.79 -0.78 5.91
CA MET A 416 -13.47 0.44 6.37
C MET A 416 -13.22 0.70 7.86
N LEU A 417 -13.08 -0.34 8.68
CA LEU A 417 -12.56 -0.18 10.05
C LEU A 417 -11.10 0.27 10.06
N GLY A 418 -10.30 -0.14 9.07
CA GLY A 418 -8.94 0.37 8.89
C GLY A 418 -8.91 1.88 8.70
N ARG A 419 -9.72 2.41 7.78
CA ARG A 419 -9.90 3.87 7.60
C ARG A 419 -10.32 4.56 8.91
N PHE A 420 -11.27 3.97 9.64
CA PHE A 420 -11.75 4.50 10.91
C PHE A 420 -10.63 4.59 11.97
N TYR A 421 -9.80 3.56 12.11
CA TYR A 421 -8.70 3.61 13.07
C TYR A 421 -7.63 4.61 12.67
N GLN A 422 -7.27 4.68 11.38
CA GLN A 422 -6.34 5.69 10.89
C GLN A 422 -6.81 7.10 11.26
N GLU A 423 -8.08 7.43 11.00
CA GLU A 423 -8.67 8.72 11.37
C GLU A 423 -8.64 8.97 12.88
N LYS A 424 -9.03 7.98 13.69
CA LYS A 424 -9.05 8.10 15.16
C LYS A 424 -7.68 8.35 15.77
N PHE A 425 -6.62 7.88 15.11
CA PHE A 425 -5.24 8.06 15.54
C PHE A 425 -4.50 9.15 14.74
N GLY A 426 -5.22 10.01 14.01
CA GLY A 426 -4.64 11.18 13.32
C GLY A 426 -3.83 10.85 12.07
N GLN A 427 -3.98 9.65 11.50
CA GLN A 427 -3.42 9.30 10.19
C GLN A 427 -4.42 9.61 9.07
N LYS A 428 -3.89 9.89 7.87
CA LYS A 428 -4.71 9.99 6.66
C LYS A 428 -5.33 8.61 6.35
N PRO A 429 -6.65 8.50 6.16
CA PRO A 429 -7.29 7.23 5.85
C PRO A 429 -6.82 6.64 4.50
N GLN A 430 -6.62 5.32 4.45
CA GLN A 430 -6.25 4.60 3.24
C GLN A 430 -7.35 4.64 2.18
N VAL A 431 -7.00 4.74 0.91
CA VAL A 431 -7.92 4.44 -0.20
C VAL A 431 -8.23 2.95 -0.21
N ILE A 432 -9.48 2.59 -0.52
CA ILE A 432 -9.89 1.19 -0.68
C ILE A 432 -10.35 0.99 -2.12
N ILE A 433 -9.70 0.07 -2.83
CA ILE A 433 -10.16 -0.39 -4.14
C ILE A 433 -10.72 -1.80 -3.97
N THR A 434 -12.00 -1.98 -4.28
CA THR A 434 -12.62 -3.31 -4.31
C THR A 434 -12.53 -3.91 -5.71
N THR A 435 -12.29 -5.21 -5.79
CA THR A 435 -12.16 -5.96 -7.04
C THR A 435 -13.37 -6.85 -7.28
N LYS A 436 -13.68 -7.09 -8.55
CA LYS A 436 -14.75 -8.00 -8.98
C LYS A 436 -14.54 -9.41 -8.45
N ILE A 437 -15.56 -9.95 -7.79
CA ILE A 437 -15.59 -11.35 -7.37
C ILE A 437 -16.39 -12.16 -8.40
N THR A 438 -15.74 -13.10 -9.09
CA THR A 438 -16.42 -13.96 -10.07
C THR A 438 -16.79 -15.33 -9.48
N PRO A 439 -17.86 -15.97 -9.96
CA PRO A 439 -18.10 -17.39 -9.70
C PRO A 439 -16.93 -18.25 -10.20
N GLY A 440 -16.77 -19.44 -9.61
CA GLY A 440 -15.82 -20.44 -10.05
C GLY A 440 -16.25 -21.18 -11.30
N ILE A 441 -15.50 -22.23 -11.66
CA ILE A 441 -15.77 -23.05 -12.85
C ILE A 441 -17.05 -23.89 -12.73
N ASP A 442 -17.69 -23.91 -11.55
CA ASP A 442 -19.01 -24.49 -11.29
C ASP A 442 -20.17 -23.55 -11.66
N GLY A 443 -19.90 -22.25 -11.82
CA GLY A 443 -20.88 -21.27 -12.26
C GLY A 443 -21.69 -20.59 -11.16
N VAL A 444 -21.56 -21.03 -9.90
CA VAL A 444 -22.47 -20.63 -8.82
C VAL A 444 -21.71 -19.98 -7.67
N ALA A 445 -20.87 -20.74 -6.97
CA ALA A 445 -20.15 -20.22 -5.83
C ALA A 445 -18.91 -19.43 -6.28
N LYS A 446 -18.43 -18.52 -5.43
CA LYS A 446 -17.11 -17.91 -5.64
C LYS A 446 -16.02 -18.98 -5.74
N GLN A 447 -14.92 -18.65 -6.42
CA GLN A 447 -13.77 -19.55 -6.50
C GLN A 447 -13.33 -19.94 -5.08
N SER A 448 -13.29 -21.24 -4.83
CA SER A 448 -12.96 -21.81 -3.53
C SER A 448 -12.28 -23.17 -3.68
N LYS A 449 -11.24 -23.37 -2.87
CA LYS A 449 -10.52 -24.64 -2.79
C LYS A 449 -11.41 -25.77 -2.30
N SER A 450 -12.26 -25.49 -1.30
CA SER A 450 -13.14 -26.48 -0.68
C SER A 450 -14.20 -27.03 -1.63
N LEU A 451 -14.49 -26.31 -2.71
CA LEU A 451 -15.46 -26.69 -3.74
C LEU A 451 -14.79 -27.25 -5.00
N ASP A 452 -13.45 -27.29 -5.04
CA ASP A 452 -12.64 -27.62 -6.23
C ASP A 452 -13.07 -26.87 -7.51
N ASN A 453 -13.64 -25.66 -7.36
CA ASN A 453 -14.17 -24.85 -8.46
C ASN A 453 -13.23 -23.69 -8.86
N TYR A 454 -11.94 -23.80 -8.53
CA TYR A 454 -10.96 -22.72 -8.72
C TYR A 454 -9.92 -23.06 -9.79
N ILE A 455 -9.25 -22.01 -10.29
CA ILE A 455 -8.05 -22.13 -11.14
C ILE A 455 -6.85 -21.60 -10.34
N GLY A 456 -6.00 -22.50 -9.87
CA GLY A 456 -4.82 -22.21 -9.06
C GLY A 456 -3.70 -21.55 -9.86
N LEU A 457 -2.90 -20.71 -9.20
CA LEU A 457 -1.71 -20.10 -9.79
C LEU A 457 -0.64 -21.16 -10.07
N GLY A 458 -0.42 -22.08 -9.12
CA GLY A 458 0.52 -23.19 -9.27
C GLY A 458 0.01 -24.40 -10.07
N HIS A 459 -1.18 -24.33 -10.69
CA HIS A 459 -1.62 -25.39 -11.60
C HIS A 459 -0.71 -25.47 -12.83
N SER A 460 -0.50 -26.68 -13.36
CA SER A 460 0.20 -26.86 -14.64
C SER A 460 -0.55 -26.16 -15.78
N PRO A 461 0.14 -25.81 -16.90
CA PRO A 461 -0.51 -25.28 -18.10
C PRO A 461 -1.74 -26.11 -18.51
N ARG A 462 -1.57 -27.44 -18.53
CA ARG A 462 -2.62 -28.40 -18.87
C ARG A 462 -3.79 -28.39 -17.91
N ASP A 463 -3.53 -28.27 -16.61
CA ASP A 463 -4.59 -28.19 -15.60
C ASP A 463 -5.38 -26.88 -15.69
N LYS A 464 -4.69 -25.75 -15.90
CA LYS A 464 -5.35 -24.45 -16.15
C LYS A 464 -6.26 -24.56 -17.36
N PHE A 465 -5.72 -25.05 -18.49
CA PHE A 465 -6.47 -25.22 -19.73
C PHE A 465 -7.70 -26.12 -19.51
N GLY A 466 -7.49 -27.32 -18.97
CA GLY A 466 -8.54 -28.31 -18.76
C GLY A 466 -9.63 -27.89 -17.76
N ARG A 467 -9.32 -27.01 -16.79
CA ARG A 467 -10.30 -26.43 -15.87
C ARG A 467 -11.13 -25.33 -16.54
N ILE A 468 -10.50 -24.45 -17.34
CA ILE A 468 -11.21 -23.40 -18.09
C ILE A 468 -12.19 -24.01 -19.09
N MET A 469 -11.85 -25.15 -19.71
CA MET A 469 -12.78 -25.87 -20.59
C MET A 469 -14.06 -26.36 -19.89
N ARG A 470 -14.11 -26.38 -18.55
CA ARG A 470 -15.32 -26.72 -17.76
C ARG A 470 -16.16 -25.50 -17.40
N LEU A 471 -15.66 -24.29 -17.63
CA LEU A 471 -16.36 -23.04 -17.33
C LEU A 471 -17.71 -22.98 -18.07
N PRO A 472 -18.82 -22.58 -17.42
CA PRO A 472 -20.08 -22.34 -18.11
C PRO A 472 -19.96 -21.24 -19.17
N ASP A 473 -20.65 -21.40 -20.30
CA ASP A 473 -20.54 -20.49 -21.45
C ASP A 473 -20.88 -19.04 -21.09
N ALA A 474 -21.87 -18.85 -20.22
CA ALA A 474 -22.31 -17.55 -19.73
C ALA A 474 -21.21 -16.77 -18.97
N LEU A 475 -20.19 -17.45 -18.43
CA LEU A 475 -19.10 -16.81 -17.68
C LEU A 475 -17.89 -16.46 -18.55
N ILE A 476 -17.83 -16.94 -19.80
CA ILE A 476 -16.68 -16.68 -20.69
C ILE A 476 -16.42 -15.17 -20.85
N PRO A 477 -17.42 -14.32 -21.14
CA PRO A 477 -17.19 -12.88 -21.29
C PRO A 477 -16.60 -12.22 -20.04
N THR A 478 -17.16 -12.56 -18.87
CA THR A 478 -16.69 -12.03 -17.58
C THR A 478 -15.26 -12.47 -17.29
N TYR A 479 -14.92 -13.73 -17.58
CA TYR A 479 -13.57 -14.24 -17.38
C TYR A 479 -12.55 -13.56 -18.31
N PHE A 480 -12.89 -13.31 -19.57
CA PHE A 480 -12.03 -12.52 -20.45
C PHE A 480 -11.83 -11.09 -19.94
N ARG A 481 -12.91 -10.43 -19.49
CA ARG A 481 -12.83 -9.06 -18.97
C ARG A 481 -11.91 -8.97 -17.75
N VAL A 482 -12.00 -9.92 -16.82
CA VAL A 482 -11.32 -9.87 -15.51
C VAL A 482 -9.93 -10.52 -15.52
N TYR A 483 -9.72 -11.63 -16.24
CA TYR A 483 -8.51 -12.46 -16.09
C TYR A 483 -7.50 -12.38 -17.24
N THR A 484 -7.81 -11.63 -18.31
CA THR A 484 -6.95 -11.54 -19.50
C THR A 484 -6.60 -10.09 -19.83
N GLU A 485 -5.61 -9.89 -20.71
CA GLU A 485 -5.15 -8.57 -21.17
C GLU A 485 -5.59 -8.28 -22.61
N VAL A 486 -6.58 -9.03 -23.12
CA VAL A 486 -7.13 -8.80 -24.47
C VAL A 486 -7.72 -7.40 -24.57
N SER A 487 -7.51 -6.73 -25.71
CA SER A 487 -8.02 -5.37 -25.94
C SER A 487 -9.56 -5.31 -25.90
N ASP A 488 -10.11 -4.14 -25.60
CA ASP A 488 -11.57 -3.93 -25.58
C ASP A 488 -12.21 -4.16 -26.96
N GLU A 489 -11.46 -3.95 -28.03
CA GLU A 489 -11.88 -4.31 -29.38
C GLU A 489 -12.06 -5.82 -29.53
N LYS A 490 -11.05 -6.61 -29.14
CA LYS A 490 -11.13 -8.08 -29.16
C LYS A 490 -12.24 -8.62 -28.25
N LEU A 491 -12.55 -7.95 -27.14
CA LEU A 491 -13.66 -8.34 -26.28
C LEU A 491 -15.01 -8.30 -27.01
N ARG A 492 -15.23 -7.32 -27.90
CA ARG A 492 -16.47 -7.25 -28.69
C ARG A 492 -16.59 -8.44 -29.64
N ASP A 493 -15.49 -8.83 -30.26
CA ASP A 493 -15.43 -10.01 -31.13
C ASP A 493 -15.66 -11.30 -30.33
N ILE A 494 -15.10 -11.38 -29.12
CA ILE A 494 -15.31 -12.50 -28.19
C ILE A 494 -16.78 -12.62 -27.80
N ASP A 495 -17.48 -11.51 -27.51
CA ASP A 495 -18.90 -11.54 -27.16
C ASP A 495 -19.75 -12.15 -28.29
N SER A 496 -19.44 -11.81 -29.55
CA SER A 496 -20.08 -12.44 -30.73
C SER A 496 -19.67 -13.91 -30.91
N MET A 497 -18.39 -14.24 -30.64
CA MET A 497 -17.86 -15.60 -30.72
C MET A 497 -18.48 -16.53 -29.68
N VAL A 498 -18.75 -16.04 -28.46
CA VAL A 498 -19.41 -16.84 -27.42
C VAL A 498 -20.82 -17.25 -27.84
N GLN A 499 -21.54 -16.40 -28.58
CA GLN A 499 -22.88 -16.74 -29.07
C GLN A 499 -22.85 -17.75 -30.23
N SER A 500 -21.87 -17.64 -31.12
CA SER A 500 -21.77 -18.47 -32.33
C SER A 500 -21.00 -19.77 -32.12
N ASN A 501 -19.92 -19.75 -31.35
CA ASN A 501 -19.06 -20.90 -31.09
C ASN A 501 -18.38 -20.82 -29.68
N PRO A 502 -19.12 -21.13 -28.60
CA PRO A 502 -18.61 -21.05 -27.24
C PRO A 502 -17.35 -21.91 -27.00
N LEU A 503 -17.21 -23.03 -27.73
CA LEU A 503 -16.05 -23.91 -27.59
C LEU A 503 -14.76 -23.22 -28.04
N VAL A 504 -14.80 -22.49 -29.16
CA VAL A 504 -13.64 -21.72 -29.65
C VAL A 504 -13.31 -20.58 -28.68
N ALA A 505 -14.32 -19.87 -28.18
CA ALA A 505 -14.12 -18.83 -27.19
C ALA A 505 -13.48 -19.37 -25.90
N LYS A 506 -13.87 -20.55 -25.41
CA LYS A 506 -13.21 -21.19 -24.25
C LYS A 506 -11.77 -21.58 -24.50
N LYS A 507 -11.45 -22.12 -25.68
CA LYS A 507 -10.06 -22.46 -26.03
C LYS A 507 -9.19 -21.21 -26.04
N LEU A 508 -9.70 -20.11 -26.60
CA LEU A 508 -9.01 -18.82 -26.59
C LEU A 508 -8.83 -18.29 -25.15
N LEU A 509 -9.86 -18.39 -24.30
CA LEU A 509 -9.74 -17.99 -22.88
C LEU A 509 -8.69 -18.82 -22.15
N ALA A 510 -8.67 -20.13 -22.43
CA ALA A 510 -7.71 -21.06 -21.85
C ALA A 510 -6.27 -20.72 -22.27
N GLU A 511 -6.07 -20.43 -23.54
CA GLU A 511 -4.79 -19.98 -24.10
C GLU A 511 -4.34 -18.66 -23.45
N GLU A 512 -5.19 -17.63 -23.38
CA GLU A 512 -4.83 -16.33 -22.77
C GLU A 512 -4.47 -16.45 -21.28
N ILE A 513 -5.17 -17.30 -20.52
CA ILE A 513 -4.82 -17.54 -19.11
C ILE A 513 -3.52 -18.33 -18.98
N VAL A 514 -3.26 -19.34 -19.82
CA VAL A 514 -1.98 -20.08 -19.80
C VAL A 514 -0.83 -19.15 -20.19
N LYS A 515 -1.01 -18.36 -21.26
CA LYS A 515 -0.06 -17.38 -21.76
C LYS A 515 0.43 -16.43 -20.68
N ARG A 516 -0.49 -15.92 -19.85
CA ARG A 516 -0.17 -15.01 -18.75
C ARG A 516 0.87 -15.54 -17.77
N TYR A 517 0.90 -16.85 -17.53
CA TYR A 517 1.79 -17.47 -16.53
C TYR A 517 2.94 -18.29 -17.13
N HIS A 518 2.79 -18.75 -18.37
CA HIS A 518 3.70 -19.72 -18.99
C HIS A 518 4.24 -19.28 -20.36
N GLY A 519 3.82 -18.12 -20.87
CA GLY A 519 4.25 -17.59 -22.16
C GLY A 519 3.40 -18.08 -23.34
N GLU A 520 3.58 -17.40 -24.47
CA GLU A 520 2.82 -17.62 -25.71
C GLU A 520 2.99 -19.05 -26.26
N ASP A 521 4.24 -19.55 -26.31
CA ASP A 521 4.55 -20.83 -26.94
C ASP A 521 3.87 -21.99 -26.19
N VAL A 522 3.99 -22.02 -24.86
CA VAL A 522 3.34 -23.05 -24.01
C VAL A 522 1.82 -23.00 -24.14
N ALA A 523 1.24 -21.80 -24.25
CA ALA A 523 -0.21 -21.65 -24.43
C ALA A 523 -0.69 -22.24 -25.75
N ARG A 524 0.05 -22.01 -26.83
CA ARG A 524 -0.23 -22.57 -28.16
C ARG A 524 -0.08 -24.08 -28.19
N GLU A 525 0.99 -24.60 -27.59
CA GLU A 525 1.23 -26.05 -27.48
C GLU A 525 0.09 -26.77 -26.76
N GLU A 526 -0.41 -26.22 -25.65
CA GLU A 526 -1.52 -26.81 -24.91
C GLU A 526 -2.85 -26.72 -25.69
N ARG A 527 -3.06 -25.65 -26.46
CA ARG A 527 -4.21 -25.54 -27.38
C ARG A 527 -4.16 -26.62 -28.46
N ASP A 528 -3.02 -26.79 -29.14
CA ASP A 528 -2.83 -27.80 -30.19
C ASP A 528 -2.94 -29.22 -29.62
N TRP A 529 -2.40 -29.45 -28.43
CA TRP A 529 -2.56 -30.71 -27.72
C TRP A 529 -4.03 -31.01 -27.40
N PHE A 530 -4.78 -30.02 -26.90
CA PHE A 530 -6.20 -30.17 -26.60
C PHE A 530 -7.00 -30.49 -27.87
N ASP A 531 -6.70 -29.82 -28.98
CA ASP A 531 -7.36 -30.04 -30.27
C ASP A 531 -7.11 -31.45 -30.82
N ARG A 532 -5.87 -31.93 -30.74
CA ARG A 532 -5.53 -33.33 -31.11
C ARG A 532 -6.26 -34.34 -30.23
N THR A 533 -6.22 -34.15 -28.91
CA THR A 533 -6.71 -35.14 -27.94
C THR A 533 -8.24 -35.21 -27.91
N PHE A 534 -8.92 -34.06 -27.88
CA PHE A 534 -10.36 -34.01 -27.62
C PHE A 534 -11.20 -33.71 -28.86
N SER A 535 -10.65 -33.03 -29.87
CA SER A 535 -11.39 -32.71 -31.10
C SER A 535 -11.22 -33.77 -32.20
N LYS A 536 -10.14 -34.58 -32.19
CA LYS A 536 -9.86 -35.55 -33.27
C LYS A 536 -10.00 -37.04 -32.89
N ARG A 537 -10.42 -37.39 -31.67
CA ARG A 537 -10.50 -38.80 -31.16
C ARG A 537 -9.21 -39.61 -31.39
N GLN A 538 -8.06 -38.96 -31.57
CA GLN A 538 -6.78 -39.65 -31.73
C GLN A 538 -6.17 -39.89 -30.34
N VAL A 539 -5.57 -41.07 -30.15
CA VAL A 539 -4.77 -41.37 -28.95
C VAL A 539 -3.67 -40.31 -28.83
N PRO A 540 -3.52 -39.63 -27.68
CA PRO A 540 -2.44 -38.66 -27.51
C PRO A 540 -1.08 -39.33 -27.76
N VAL A 541 -0.18 -38.64 -28.47
CA VAL A 541 1.16 -39.18 -28.78
C VAL A 541 1.97 -39.41 -27.50
N ASP A 542 1.79 -38.51 -26.53
CA ASP A 542 2.45 -38.50 -25.23
C ASP A 542 1.46 -38.93 -24.12
N VAL A 543 1.40 -40.24 -23.88
CA VAL A 543 0.63 -40.84 -22.78
C VAL A 543 1.58 -41.51 -21.79
N PRO A 544 1.28 -41.43 -20.47
CA PRO A 544 2.07 -42.13 -19.47
C PRO A 544 2.22 -43.61 -19.82
N THR A 545 3.43 -44.13 -19.62
CA THR A 545 3.73 -45.52 -19.92
C THR A 545 3.90 -46.29 -18.60
N ILE A 546 3.30 -47.46 -18.50
CA ILE A 546 3.55 -48.39 -17.39
C ILE A 546 4.37 -49.57 -17.89
N THR A 547 5.41 -49.91 -17.15
CA THR A 547 6.25 -51.05 -17.44
C THR A 547 5.63 -52.33 -16.87
N VAL A 548 5.41 -53.33 -17.71
CA VAL A 548 4.74 -54.59 -17.34
C VAL A 548 5.56 -55.79 -17.79
N GLU A 549 5.36 -56.93 -17.12
CA GLU A 549 5.94 -58.20 -17.56
C GLU A 549 5.15 -58.74 -18.76
N LYS A 550 5.81 -59.49 -19.64
CA LYS A 550 5.17 -60.17 -20.79
C LYS A 550 4.39 -61.42 -20.33
N LYS A 551 3.38 -61.19 -19.48
CA LYS A 551 2.55 -62.22 -18.88
C LYS A 551 1.10 -61.76 -18.85
N ALA A 552 0.18 -62.67 -19.17
CA ALA A 552 -1.25 -62.42 -19.08
C ALA A 552 -1.63 -61.92 -17.67
N ALA A 553 -2.35 -60.81 -17.62
CA ALA A 553 -2.91 -60.28 -16.39
C ALA A 553 -4.33 -59.76 -16.62
N SER A 554 -5.11 -59.68 -15.54
CA SER A 554 -6.45 -59.11 -15.62
C SER A 554 -6.41 -57.64 -16.06
N ALA A 555 -7.38 -57.19 -16.86
CA ALA A 555 -7.55 -55.79 -17.23
C ALA A 555 -7.59 -54.86 -16.00
N LEU A 556 -8.21 -55.31 -14.90
CA LEU A 556 -8.19 -54.61 -13.61
C LEU A 556 -6.78 -54.42 -13.05
N GLY A 557 -5.91 -55.41 -13.24
CA GLY A 557 -4.51 -55.41 -12.79
C GLY A 557 -3.72 -54.26 -13.44
N PHE A 558 -3.80 -54.13 -14.77
CA PHE A 558 -3.14 -53.05 -15.51
C PHE A 558 -3.64 -51.66 -15.08
N VAL A 559 -4.96 -51.48 -14.99
CA VAL A 559 -5.54 -50.20 -14.56
C VAL A 559 -5.16 -49.86 -13.12
N LYS A 560 -5.09 -50.85 -12.23
CA LYS A 560 -4.66 -50.67 -10.83
C LYS A 560 -3.19 -50.26 -10.74
N GLN A 561 -2.33 -50.88 -11.54
CA GLN A 561 -0.91 -50.55 -11.60
C GLN A 561 -0.72 -49.09 -12.05
N PHE A 562 -1.44 -48.64 -13.08
CA PHE A 562 -1.41 -47.24 -13.52
C PHE A 562 -1.82 -46.25 -12.42
N PHE A 563 -2.90 -46.52 -11.68
CA PHE A 563 -3.34 -45.61 -10.61
C PHE A 563 -2.43 -45.62 -9.38
N GLY A 564 -1.53 -46.59 -9.21
CA GLY A 564 -0.58 -46.63 -8.10
C GLY A 564 -1.25 -46.52 -6.72
N GLY A 565 -2.46 -47.06 -6.56
CA GLY A 565 -3.24 -46.98 -5.31
C GLY A 565 -4.11 -45.72 -5.14
N LYS A 566 -4.12 -44.77 -6.07
CA LYS A 566 -4.96 -43.55 -6.02
C LYS A 566 -6.47 -43.81 -6.16
N LYS A 567 -6.87 -45.02 -6.55
CA LYS A 567 -8.27 -45.46 -6.66
C LYS A 567 -8.45 -46.82 -6.01
N SER A 568 -9.58 -47.02 -5.33
CA SER A 568 -9.91 -48.31 -4.74
C SER A 568 -10.34 -49.33 -5.82
N ASN A 569 -10.22 -50.63 -5.52
CA ASN A 569 -10.64 -51.69 -6.44
C ASN A 569 -12.13 -51.58 -6.82
N ALA A 570 -12.99 -51.11 -5.90
CA ALA A 570 -14.41 -50.93 -6.15
C ALA A 570 -14.67 -49.81 -7.16
N GLU A 571 -13.95 -48.68 -7.05
CA GLU A 571 -14.05 -47.58 -8.00
C GLU A 571 -13.60 -47.98 -9.40
N ILE A 572 -12.50 -48.74 -9.51
CA ILE A 572 -12.00 -49.19 -10.81
C ILE A 572 -12.98 -50.17 -11.45
N ARG A 573 -13.52 -51.16 -10.70
CA ARG A 573 -14.53 -52.09 -11.21
C ARG A 573 -15.78 -51.39 -11.73
N ARG A 574 -16.22 -50.32 -11.06
CA ARG A 574 -17.36 -49.51 -11.53
C ARG A 574 -17.12 -48.90 -12.90
N LEU A 575 -15.89 -48.51 -13.23
CA LEU A 575 -15.54 -47.96 -14.56
C LEU A 575 -15.69 -49.01 -15.66
N PHE A 576 -15.28 -50.26 -15.42
CA PHE A 576 -15.51 -51.37 -16.35
C PHE A 576 -17.00 -51.65 -16.57
N GLN A 577 -17.79 -51.69 -15.49
CA GLN A 577 -19.24 -51.91 -15.56
C GLN A 577 -19.98 -50.79 -16.31
N GLN A 578 -19.51 -49.54 -16.16
CA GLN A 578 -20.02 -48.38 -16.89
C GLN A 578 -19.52 -48.32 -18.35
N GLY A 579 -18.69 -49.28 -18.76
CA GLY A 579 -18.15 -49.34 -20.11
C GLY A 579 -17.16 -48.24 -20.43
N ALA A 580 -16.51 -47.69 -19.41
CA ALA A 580 -15.58 -46.58 -19.51
C ALA A 580 -14.14 -47.03 -19.78
N VAL A 581 -13.84 -48.33 -19.83
CA VAL A 581 -12.49 -48.83 -20.10
C VAL A 581 -12.42 -49.38 -21.53
N THR A 582 -11.42 -48.94 -22.29
CA THR A 582 -11.09 -49.51 -23.61
C THR A 582 -9.60 -49.86 -23.69
N VAL A 583 -9.26 -50.84 -24.51
CA VAL A 583 -7.89 -51.26 -24.84
C VAL A 583 -7.79 -51.26 -26.36
N ASP A 584 -6.94 -50.41 -26.91
CA ASP A 584 -6.80 -50.16 -28.36
C ASP A 584 -8.14 -49.88 -29.05
N GLY A 585 -9.01 -49.14 -28.35
CA GLY A 585 -10.36 -48.81 -28.82
C GLY A 585 -11.40 -49.91 -28.62
N ARG A 586 -11.00 -51.14 -28.24
CA ARG A 586 -11.92 -52.23 -27.88
C ARG A 586 -12.43 -52.03 -26.46
N LYS A 587 -13.75 -51.94 -26.30
CA LYS A 587 -14.39 -51.80 -24.99
C LYS A 587 -14.20 -53.06 -24.14
N VAL A 588 -13.70 -52.90 -22.92
CA VAL A 588 -13.52 -53.98 -21.94
C VAL A 588 -14.49 -53.75 -20.78
N SER A 589 -15.48 -54.63 -20.64
CA SER A 589 -16.51 -54.54 -19.60
C SER A 589 -16.29 -55.49 -18.43
N ASN A 590 -15.53 -56.58 -18.65
CA ASN A 590 -15.20 -57.55 -17.60
C ASN A 590 -13.85 -57.18 -16.96
N PRO A 591 -13.80 -56.76 -15.68
CA PRO A 591 -12.55 -56.42 -14.99
C PRO A 591 -11.56 -57.60 -14.90
N LEU A 592 -12.07 -58.84 -14.96
CA LEU A 592 -11.26 -60.06 -14.83
C LEU A 592 -10.82 -60.64 -16.19
N GLU A 593 -11.17 -59.98 -17.30
CA GLU A 593 -10.70 -60.35 -18.63
C GLU A 593 -9.17 -60.40 -18.63
N GLN A 594 -8.61 -61.55 -19.02
CA GLN A 594 -7.17 -61.72 -19.16
C GLN A 594 -6.72 -61.07 -20.45
N ILE A 595 -5.74 -60.18 -20.35
CA ILE A 595 -5.12 -59.50 -21.49
C ILE A 595 -3.66 -59.93 -21.50
N GLU A 596 -3.23 -60.47 -22.62
CA GLU A 596 -1.81 -60.67 -22.91
C GLU A 596 -1.22 -59.33 -23.37
N PRO A 597 -0.28 -58.73 -22.60
CA PRO A 597 0.22 -57.40 -22.93
C PRO A 597 1.14 -57.45 -24.15
N SER A 598 0.90 -56.56 -25.10
CA SER A 598 1.81 -56.29 -26.23
C SER A 598 2.46 -54.92 -26.09
N GLU A 599 3.62 -54.76 -26.72
CA GLU A 599 4.35 -53.47 -26.73
C GLU A 599 3.48 -52.41 -27.39
N GLY A 600 3.20 -51.33 -26.67
CA GLY A 600 2.42 -50.22 -27.19
C GLY A 600 0.90 -50.30 -27.00
N ASP A 601 0.38 -51.35 -26.37
CA ASP A 601 -1.05 -51.46 -26.04
C ASP A 601 -1.52 -50.22 -25.28
N THR A 602 -2.61 -49.63 -25.75
CA THR A 602 -3.11 -48.37 -25.21
C THR A 602 -4.42 -48.59 -24.45
N PHE A 603 -4.38 -48.32 -23.14
CA PHE A 603 -5.55 -48.31 -22.28
C PHE A 603 -6.16 -46.92 -22.22
N GLN A 604 -7.48 -46.84 -22.38
CA GLN A 604 -8.28 -45.66 -22.09
C GLN A 604 -9.18 -45.93 -20.88
N VAL A 605 -9.16 -45.04 -19.89
CA VAL A 605 -10.03 -45.11 -18.72
C VAL A 605 -10.85 -43.82 -18.61
N GLY A 606 -12.16 -43.95 -18.83
CA GLY A 606 -13.06 -42.82 -19.03
C GLY A 606 -12.72 -42.04 -20.30
N LYS A 607 -13.10 -40.75 -20.32
CA LYS A 607 -12.89 -39.89 -21.51
C LYS A 607 -11.51 -39.23 -21.59
N ARG A 608 -10.70 -39.30 -20.52
CA ARG A 608 -9.55 -38.40 -20.32
C ARG A 608 -8.26 -39.09 -19.90
N ILE A 609 -8.32 -40.32 -19.41
CA ILE A 609 -7.13 -41.01 -18.91
C ILE A 609 -6.71 -42.02 -19.98
N TRP A 610 -5.46 -41.92 -20.40
CA TRP A 610 -4.83 -42.83 -21.32
C TRP A 610 -3.48 -43.26 -20.75
N PHE A 611 -3.09 -44.50 -20.95
CA PHE A 611 -1.74 -44.97 -20.69
C PHE A 611 -1.35 -46.07 -21.65
N ARG A 612 -0.03 -46.24 -21.84
CA ARG A 612 0.55 -47.25 -22.73
C ARG A 612 1.27 -48.33 -21.95
N LEU A 613 1.24 -49.56 -22.44
CA LEU A 613 2.07 -50.64 -21.91
C LEU A 613 3.45 -50.64 -22.57
N HIS A 614 4.49 -50.78 -21.75
CA HIS A 614 5.85 -51.07 -22.19
C HIS A 614 6.29 -52.38 -21.55
N LEU A 615 6.75 -53.33 -22.37
CA LEU A 615 7.21 -54.62 -21.90
C LEU A 615 8.61 -54.49 -21.30
N LYS A 616 8.84 -55.09 -20.13
CA LYS A 616 10.21 -55.25 -19.63
C LYS A 616 11.02 -56.08 -20.63
N GLU A 617 12.21 -55.60 -20.99
CA GLU A 617 13.22 -56.45 -21.64
C GLU A 617 13.57 -57.62 -20.70
N GLU A 618 13.47 -58.85 -21.22
CA GLU A 618 13.95 -60.04 -20.51
C GLU A 618 15.47 -59.93 -20.36
N ARG A 619 15.95 -59.98 -19.12
CA ARG A 619 17.38 -60.05 -18.79
C ARG A 619 17.78 -61.49 -18.54
#